data_AF-A0A3D4W0C5-F1
#
_entry.id   AF-A0A3D4W0C5-F1
#
_cell.length_a   1.000
_cell.length_b   1.000
_cell.length_c   1.000
_cell.angle_alpha   90.00
_cell.angle_beta   90.00
_cell.angle_gamma   90.00
#
_symmetry.space_group_name_H-M   'P 1'
#
loop_
_entity.id
_entity.type
_entity.pdbx_description
1 polymer ?
#
loop_
_entity_poly.entity_id
_entity_poly.type
_entity_poly.pdbx_seq_one_letter_code
_entity_poly.pdbx_strand_id
1 'polypeptide(L)'
;QNKLSKRNGDASYQDLVAKGYLSEAVMNYICLLGWSPKGEYAEQEIFSLEELIKIWSPDGISKSPAIFDPLKLRAINAEYIRRLSPEEFQKKAEPWIDQAVHTPIDKKLLCANLQPRCEVLGEIPEQLDFFDAMPDYDVSLYANKKQKTTPETAREALEALLPLLSDESLDFSDRDTVFNACKAKAEELGKKNGWL
;
A
#
# COMPACT_ATOMS: atom_id res chain seq x y z
N GLN A 1 -25.62 13.90 12.72
CA GLN A 1 -24.30 13.43 13.21
C GLN A 1 -24.49 12.94 14.64
N ASN A 2 -24.01 11.74 14.95
CA ASN A 2 -24.17 11.12 16.27
C ASN A 2 -22.81 11.04 16.97
N LYS A 3 -22.83 11.03 18.30
CA LYS A 3 -21.64 10.79 19.12
C LYS A 3 -21.04 9.42 18.78
N LEU A 4 -19.71 9.36 18.59
CA LEU A 4 -19.00 8.09 18.47
C LEU A 4 -19.28 7.21 19.71
N SER A 5 -19.75 6.01 19.48
CA SER A 5 -20.14 5.05 20.50
C SER A 5 -19.88 3.64 19.99
N LYS A 6 -19.21 2.83 20.81
CA LYS A 6 -19.08 1.38 20.57
C LYS A 6 -20.43 0.70 20.32
N ARG A 7 -21.52 1.23 20.90
CA ARG A 7 -22.89 0.71 20.71
C ARG A 7 -23.45 0.95 19.31
N ASN A 8 -22.83 1.85 18.55
CA ASN A 8 -23.23 2.20 17.18
C ASN A 8 -22.28 1.59 16.13
N GLY A 9 -21.33 0.72 16.55
CA GLY A 9 -20.36 0.10 15.65
C GLY A 9 -19.13 0.95 15.33
N ASP A 10 -18.95 2.09 16.02
CA ASP A 10 -17.79 2.95 15.81
C ASP A 10 -16.49 2.29 16.29
N ALA A 11 -15.42 2.44 15.52
CA ALA A 11 -14.13 1.79 15.78
C ALA A 11 -13.48 2.31 17.07
N SER A 12 -13.00 1.40 17.91
CA SER A 12 -12.13 1.71 19.04
C SER A 12 -10.65 1.69 18.65
N TYR A 13 -9.78 2.20 19.53
CA TYR A 13 -8.33 2.11 19.34
C TYR A 13 -7.88 0.66 19.11
N GLN A 14 -8.40 -0.29 19.89
CA GLN A 14 -8.06 -1.71 19.70
C GLN A 14 -8.52 -2.23 18.34
N ASP A 15 -9.68 -1.79 17.85
CA ASP A 15 -10.20 -2.22 16.53
C ASP A 15 -9.33 -1.65 15.40
N LEU A 16 -8.84 -0.41 15.52
CA LEU A 16 -7.94 0.19 14.53
C LEU A 16 -6.60 -0.55 14.49
N VAL A 17 -6.00 -0.83 15.65
CA VAL A 17 -4.74 -1.59 15.71
C VAL A 17 -4.94 -3.01 15.17
N ALA A 18 -6.05 -3.67 15.52
CA ALA A 18 -6.39 -4.99 15.01
C ALA A 18 -6.63 -5.01 13.49
N LYS A 19 -7.05 -3.89 12.89
CA LYS A 19 -7.15 -3.71 11.43
C LYS A 19 -5.80 -3.43 10.76
N GLY A 20 -4.72 -3.28 11.53
CA GLY A 20 -3.38 -3.03 10.99
C GLY A 20 -3.02 -1.55 10.84
N TYR A 21 -3.70 -0.65 11.55
CA TYR A 21 -3.23 0.73 11.73
C TYR A 21 -2.08 0.77 12.74
N LEU A 22 -1.08 1.61 12.47
CA LEU A 22 0.04 1.85 13.39
C LEU A 22 -0.42 2.69 14.58
N SER A 23 -0.03 2.28 15.78
CA SER A 23 -0.38 2.97 17.03
C SER A 23 0.00 4.44 17.01
N GLU A 24 1.17 4.76 16.46
CA GLU A 24 1.73 6.09 16.34
C GLU A 24 0.88 6.97 15.41
N ALA A 25 0.42 6.41 14.28
CA ALA A 25 -0.47 7.11 13.35
C ALA A 25 -1.85 7.37 13.96
N VAL A 26 -2.42 6.38 14.66
CA VAL A 26 -3.71 6.54 15.36
C VAL A 26 -3.59 7.63 16.43
N MET A 27 -2.47 7.67 17.16
CA MET A 27 -2.23 8.68 18.20
C MET A 27 -2.11 10.09 17.61
N ASN A 28 -1.30 10.28 16.55
CA ASN A 28 -1.23 11.57 15.85
C ASN A 28 -2.59 12.00 15.34
N TYR A 29 -3.34 11.10 14.71
CA TYR A 29 -4.67 11.44 14.21
C TYR A 29 -5.60 11.89 15.33
N ILE A 30 -5.63 11.17 16.46
CA ILE A 30 -6.44 11.54 17.63
C ILE A 30 -5.98 12.88 18.21
N CYS A 31 -4.67 13.15 18.26
CA CYS A 31 -4.14 14.43 18.72
C CYS A 31 -4.55 15.60 17.84
N LEU A 32 -4.75 15.40 16.53
CA LEU A 32 -5.27 16.43 15.61
C LEU A 32 -6.80 16.54 15.63
N LEU A 33 -7.49 15.60 16.28
CA LEU A 33 -8.95 15.55 16.29
C LEU A 33 -9.51 16.62 17.24
N GLY A 34 -9.82 17.80 16.68
CA GLY A 34 -10.31 18.94 17.45
C GLY A 34 -9.20 19.81 18.05
N TRP A 35 -7.95 19.58 17.65
CA TRP A 35 -6.80 20.42 18.00
C TRP A 35 -6.00 20.72 16.75
N SER A 36 -5.47 21.94 16.67
CA SER A 36 -4.62 22.35 15.54
C SER A 36 -3.31 22.94 16.05
N PRO A 37 -2.17 22.54 15.45
CA PRO A 37 -0.87 23.12 15.75
C PRO A 37 -0.85 24.62 15.42
N LYS A 38 0.08 25.35 16.03
CA LYS A 38 0.24 26.81 15.87
C LYS A 38 1.64 27.15 15.38
N GLY A 39 1.80 28.39 14.92
CA GLY A 39 3.09 28.91 14.47
C GLY A 39 3.59 28.18 13.23
N GLU A 40 4.87 27.80 13.22
CA GLU A 40 5.51 27.12 12.10
C GLU A 40 4.93 25.74 11.77
N TYR A 41 4.23 25.11 12.73
CA TYR A 41 3.62 23.79 12.57
C TYR A 41 2.19 23.83 12.02
N ALA A 42 1.64 25.01 11.69
CA ALA A 42 0.21 25.18 11.36
C ALA A 42 -0.28 24.28 10.20
N GLU A 43 0.59 23.97 9.25
CA GLU A 43 0.29 23.15 8.07
C GLU A 43 0.83 21.71 8.17
N GLN A 44 1.44 21.34 9.30
CA GLN A 44 1.98 20.00 9.52
C GLN A 44 0.88 19.08 10.07
N GLU A 45 0.74 17.89 9.48
CA GLU A 45 -0.24 16.88 9.93
C GLU A 45 0.41 15.58 10.44
N ILE A 46 1.71 15.42 10.24
CA ILE A 46 2.45 14.20 10.58
C ILE A 46 3.48 14.53 11.65
N PHE A 47 3.36 13.91 12.81
CA PHE A 47 4.17 14.21 13.99
C PHE A 47 4.66 12.96 14.70
N SER A 48 5.92 12.91 15.10
CA SER A 48 6.34 11.92 16.10
C SER A 48 5.65 12.19 17.45
N LEU A 49 5.63 11.19 18.33
CA LEU A 49 5.12 11.39 19.69
C LEU A 49 5.93 12.46 20.44
N GLU A 50 7.24 12.47 20.26
CA GLU A 50 8.14 13.46 20.86
C GLU A 50 7.86 14.87 20.34
N GLU A 51 7.52 15.02 19.06
CA GLU A 51 7.08 16.30 18.48
C GLU A 51 5.76 16.75 19.11
N LEU A 52 4.75 15.86 19.16
CA LEU A 52 3.47 16.16 19.80
C LEU A 52 3.64 16.60 21.26
N ILE A 53 4.47 15.91 22.04
CA ILE A 53 4.75 16.27 23.44
C ILE A 53 5.30 17.69 23.57
N LYS A 54 6.12 18.15 22.61
CA LYS A 54 6.74 19.48 22.64
C LYS A 54 5.77 20.59 22.24
N ILE A 55 4.93 20.34 21.24
CA ILE A 55 4.10 21.40 20.62
C ILE A 55 2.66 21.43 21.12
N TRP A 56 2.19 20.34 21.74
CA TRP A 56 0.81 20.25 22.15
C TRP A 56 0.51 21.21 23.30
N SER A 57 -0.54 22.01 23.14
CA SER A 57 -1.05 22.93 24.15
C SER A 57 -2.58 22.98 24.09
N PRO A 58 -3.28 23.13 25.23
CA PRO A 58 -4.73 23.34 25.25
C PRO A 58 -5.22 24.51 24.39
N ASP A 59 -4.38 25.51 24.11
CA ASP A 59 -4.73 26.68 23.29
C ASP A 59 -5.00 26.32 21.82
N GLY A 60 -4.55 25.14 21.36
CA GLY A 60 -4.83 24.62 20.03
C GLY A 60 -6.21 23.96 19.91
N ILE A 61 -6.94 23.77 21.01
CA ILE A 61 -8.26 23.11 21.01
C ILE A 61 -9.30 24.01 20.33
N SER A 62 -9.99 23.45 19.34
CA SER A 62 -11.09 24.09 18.63
C SER A 62 -12.42 23.92 19.36
N LYS A 63 -13.28 24.93 19.26
CA LYS A 63 -14.69 24.85 19.72
C LYS A 63 -15.60 24.14 18.72
N SER A 64 -15.13 23.94 17.48
CA SER A 64 -15.89 23.24 16.44
C SER A 64 -15.96 21.75 16.75
N PRO A 65 -17.06 21.06 16.40
CA PRO A 65 -17.15 19.61 16.56
C PRO A 65 -16.02 18.89 15.82
N ALA A 66 -15.31 18.02 16.53
CA ALA A 66 -14.32 17.14 15.92
C ALA A 66 -15.03 15.89 15.37
N ILE A 67 -14.89 15.65 14.07
CA ILE A 67 -15.53 14.54 13.38
C ILE A 67 -14.47 13.53 13.00
N PHE A 68 -14.69 12.26 13.36
CA PHE A 68 -13.82 11.18 12.93
C PHE A 68 -13.92 11.00 11.42
N ASP A 69 -12.79 10.99 10.76
CA ASP A 69 -12.58 10.89 9.32
C ASP A 69 -11.64 9.70 9.06
N PRO A 70 -12.20 8.54 8.67
CA PRO A 70 -11.41 7.35 8.36
C PRO A 70 -10.42 7.55 7.21
N LEU A 71 -10.73 8.40 6.24
CA LEU A 71 -9.86 8.66 5.09
C LEU A 71 -8.63 9.47 5.52
N LYS A 72 -8.83 10.47 6.39
CA LYS A 72 -7.71 11.22 6.96
C LYS A 72 -6.81 10.33 7.82
N LEU A 73 -7.39 9.49 8.69
CA LEU A 73 -6.60 8.52 9.47
C LEU A 73 -5.81 7.58 8.55
N ARG A 74 -6.43 7.08 7.47
CA ARG A 74 -5.78 6.23 6.48
C ARG A 74 -4.60 6.92 5.79
N ALA A 75 -4.77 8.17 5.37
CA ALA A 75 -3.71 8.95 4.74
C ALA A 75 -2.53 9.18 5.70
N ILE A 76 -2.80 9.54 6.96
CA ILE A 76 -1.77 9.65 8.00
C ILE A 76 -1.07 8.30 8.18
N ASN A 77 -1.83 7.20 8.35
CA ASN A 77 -1.25 5.87 8.55
C ASN A 77 -0.34 5.43 7.41
N ALA A 78 -0.74 5.67 6.17
CA ALA A 78 0.09 5.39 4.99
C ALA A 78 1.42 6.15 5.03
N GLU A 79 1.40 7.39 5.50
CA GLU A 79 2.62 8.19 5.65
C GLU A 79 3.55 7.65 6.75
N TYR A 80 3.00 7.17 7.86
CA TYR A 80 3.81 6.48 8.87
C TYR A 80 4.41 5.18 8.33
N ILE A 81 3.63 4.37 7.59
CA ILE A 81 4.12 3.13 6.97
C ILE A 81 5.28 3.43 6.02
N ARG A 82 5.17 4.48 5.19
CA ARG A 82 6.23 4.91 4.27
C ARG A 82 7.50 5.39 4.98
N ARG A 83 7.39 5.90 6.20
CA ARG A 83 8.53 6.40 7.00
C ARG A 83 9.25 5.32 7.79
N LEU A 84 8.65 4.15 7.98
CA LEU A 84 9.32 3.02 8.63
C LEU A 84 10.60 2.65 7.88
N SER A 85 11.62 2.19 8.61
CA SER A 85 12.74 1.53 7.93
C SER A 85 12.25 0.27 7.21
N PRO A 86 12.95 -0.21 6.16
CA PRO A 86 12.59 -1.47 5.50
C PRO A 86 12.48 -2.65 6.49
N GLU A 87 13.37 -2.71 7.49
CA GLU A 87 13.39 -3.73 8.53
C GLU A 87 12.19 -3.63 9.47
N GLU A 88 11.82 -2.41 9.88
CA GLU A 88 10.65 -2.19 10.74
C GLU A 88 9.35 -2.51 10.01
N PHE A 89 9.23 -2.10 8.75
CA PHE A 89 8.09 -2.43 7.92
C PHE A 89 7.97 -3.94 7.75
N GLN A 90 9.05 -4.63 7.37
CA GLN A 90 9.05 -6.08 7.20
C GLN A 90 8.58 -6.77 8.48
N LYS A 91 9.15 -6.42 9.65
CA LYS A 91 8.76 -7.00 10.94
C LYS A 91 7.27 -6.81 11.25
N LYS A 92 6.68 -5.67 10.90
CA LYS A 92 5.25 -5.39 11.13
C LYS A 92 4.34 -6.02 10.08
N ALA A 93 4.83 -6.18 8.84
CA ALA A 93 4.10 -6.76 7.72
C ALA A 93 4.11 -8.29 7.74
N GLU A 94 5.17 -8.92 8.26
CA GLU A 94 5.37 -10.37 8.29
C GLU A 94 4.14 -11.17 8.77
N PRO A 95 3.51 -10.84 9.92
CA PRO A 95 2.33 -11.56 10.38
C PRO A 95 1.12 -11.49 9.43
N TRP A 96 1.06 -10.49 8.56
CA TRP A 96 0.02 -10.33 7.55
C TRP A 96 0.38 -11.06 6.25
N ILE A 97 1.64 -11.00 5.84
CA ILE A 97 2.16 -11.75 4.69
C ILE A 97 1.95 -13.26 4.92
N ASP A 98 2.24 -13.74 6.12
CA ASP A 98 2.14 -15.17 6.48
C ASP A 98 0.68 -15.69 6.53
N GLN A 99 -0.32 -14.81 6.41
CA GLN A 99 -1.73 -15.21 6.27
C GLN A 99 -2.13 -15.52 4.81
N ALA A 100 -1.38 -15.00 3.84
CA ALA A 100 -1.74 -15.05 2.42
C ALA A 100 -0.69 -15.73 1.54
N VAL A 101 0.57 -15.81 1.98
CA VAL A 101 1.66 -16.41 1.22
C VAL A 101 2.23 -17.59 1.99
N HIS A 102 2.00 -18.79 1.47
CA HIS A 102 2.47 -20.05 2.05
C HIS A 102 3.57 -20.72 1.22
N THR A 103 3.96 -20.11 0.09
CA THR A 103 5.09 -20.52 -0.75
C THR A 103 6.41 -19.84 -0.36
N PRO A 104 7.60 -20.43 -0.61
CA PRO A 104 8.88 -19.74 -0.41
C PRO A 104 8.96 -18.44 -1.22
N ILE A 105 9.24 -17.33 -0.54
CA ILE A 105 9.33 -16.00 -1.16
C ILE A 105 10.45 -15.17 -0.52
N ASP A 106 11.08 -14.30 -1.31
CA ASP A 106 11.96 -13.26 -0.78
C ASP A 106 11.10 -12.17 -0.12
N LYS A 107 10.91 -12.27 1.20
CA LYS A 107 10.15 -11.29 1.98
C LYS A 107 10.74 -9.88 1.91
N LYS A 108 12.06 -9.74 1.77
CA LYS A 108 12.71 -8.43 1.69
C LYS A 108 12.33 -7.74 0.38
N LEU A 109 12.44 -8.46 -0.74
CA LEU A 109 12.03 -7.97 -2.05
C LEU A 109 10.53 -7.67 -2.10
N LEU A 110 9.71 -8.56 -1.52
CA LEU A 110 8.27 -8.37 -1.44
C LEU A 110 7.90 -7.12 -0.63
N CYS A 111 8.49 -6.94 0.55
CA CYS A 111 8.27 -5.78 1.40
C CYS A 111 8.72 -4.47 0.73
N ALA A 112 9.83 -4.47 -0.01
CA ALA A 112 10.28 -3.30 -0.77
C ALA A 112 9.25 -2.84 -1.83
N ASN A 113 8.49 -3.77 -2.42
CA ASN A 113 7.43 -3.47 -3.38
C ASN A 113 6.08 -3.15 -2.70
N LEU A 114 5.83 -3.66 -1.49
CA LEU A 114 4.60 -3.41 -0.73
C LEU A 114 4.62 -2.06 -0.01
N GLN A 115 5.71 -1.72 0.67
CA GLN A 115 5.78 -0.57 1.56
C GLN A 115 5.32 0.76 0.92
N PRO A 116 5.75 1.12 -0.33
CA PRO A 116 5.39 2.41 -0.92
C PRO A 116 3.89 2.57 -1.19
N ARG A 117 3.16 1.47 -1.35
CA ARG A 117 1.73 1.42 -1.68
C ARG A 117 0.84 0.93 -0.53
N CYS A 118 1.44 0.56 0.61
CA CYS A 118 0.71 0.05 1.76
C CYS A 118 0.13 1.21 2.58
N GLU A 119 -1.19 1.23 2.74
CA GLU A 119 -1.89 2.24 3.53
C GLU A 119 -2.35 1.70 4.88
N VAL A 120 -2.64 0.40 4.98
CA VAL A 120 -3.04 -0.31 6.20
C VAL A 120 -2.46 -1.73 6.14
N LEU A 121 -1.82 -2.19 7.21
CA LEU A 121 -1.15 -3.50 7.21
C LEU A 121 -2.13 -4.67 7.05
N GLY A 122 -3.36 -4.53 7.56
CA GLY A 122 -4.40 -5.56 7.47
C GLY A 122 -4.93 -5.81 6.06
N GLU A 123 -4.56 -4.98 5.08
CA GLU A 123 -4.92 -5.15 3.67
C GLU A 123 -3.84 -5.89 2.87
N ILE A 124 -2.68 -6.15 3.49
CA ILE A 124 -1.60 -6.91 2.87
C ILE A 124 -2.08 -8.30 2.39
N PRO A 125 -2.89 -9.06 3.14
CA PRO A 125 -3.30 -10.40 2.69
C PRO A 125 -4.04 -10.39 1.34
N GLU A 126 -5.00 -9.49 1.16
CA GLU A 126 -5.76 -9.37 -0.10
C GLU A 126 -4.86 -8.91 -1.27
N GLN A 127 -3.81 -8.15 -1.00
CA GLN A 127 -2.87 -7.73 -2.04
C GLN A 127 -1.91 -8.85 -2.47
N LEU A 128 -1.87 -9.97 -1.76
CA LEU A 128 -0.92 -11.07 -1.95
C LEU A 128 -1.59 -12.42 -2.20
N ASP A 129 -2.92 -12.48 -2.19
CA ASP A 129 -3.69 -13.73 -2.36
C ASP A 129 -3.34 -14.50 -3.64
N PHE A 130 -2.85 -13.79 -4.67
CA PHE A 130 -2.42 -14.36 -5.94
C PHE A 130 -1.13 -15.19 -5.89
N PHE A 131 -0.33 -15.11 -4.83
CA PHE A 131 0.95 -15.82 -4.73
C PHE A 131 0.79 -17.33 -4.56
N ASP A 132 -0.25 -17.76 -3.84
CA ASP A 132 -0.50 -19.18 -3.59
C ASP A 132 -1.44 -19.79 -4.63
N ALA A 133 -2.39 -19.00 -5.15
CA ALA A 133 -3.31 -19.43 -6.18
C ALA A 133 -3.69 -18.25 -7.07
N MET A 134 -3.68 -18.45 -8.39
CA MET A 134 -4.16 -17.44 -9.33
C MET A 134 -5.68 -17.27 -9.17
N PRO A 135 -6.19 -16.07 -8.82
CA PRO A 135 -7.61 -15.84 -8.72
C PRO A 135 -8.29 -15.91 -10.10
N ASP A 136 -9.59 -16.22 -10.11
CA ASP A 136 -10.37 -16.24 -11.34
C ASP A 136 -10.68 -14.80 -11.78
N TYR A 137 -9.91 -14.30 -12.74
CA TYR A 137 -10.08 -12.98 -13.34
C TYR A 137 -10.76 -13.07 -14.70
N ASP A 138 -11.77 -12.24 -14.91
CA ASP A 138 -12.36 -12.07 -16.23
C ASP A 138 -11.33 -11.43 -17.18
N VAL A 139 -11.06 -12.10 -18.31
CA VAL A 139 -10.10 -11.64 -19.33
C VAL A 139 -10.41 -10.23 -19.87
N SER A 140 -11.67 -9.79 -19.77
CA SER A 140 -12.08 -8.43 -20.14
C SER A 140 -11.46 -7.34 -19.26
N LEU A 141 -11.02 -7.65 -18.03
CA LEU A 141 -10.31 -6.72 -17.15
C LEU A 141 -9.00 -6.21 -17.79
N TYR A 142 -8.39 -7.02 -18.66
CA TYR A 142 -7.13 -6.70 -19.32
C TYR A 142 -7.31 -6.10 -20.72
N ALA A 143 -8.55 -5.91 -21.18
CA ALA A 143 -8.81 -5.29 -22.47
C ALA A 143 -8.57 -3.77 -22.40
N ASN A 144 -7.70 -3.25 -23.27
CA ASN A 144 -7.38 -1.83 -23.31
C ASN A 144 -7.41 -1.28 -24.75
N LYS A 145 -8.39 -0.43 -25.04
CA LYS A 145 -8.57 0.16 -26.38
C LYS A 145 -7.40 1.05 -26.81
N LYS A 146 -6.76 1.78 -25.88
CA LYS A 146 -5.63 2.67 -26.21
C LYS A 146 -4.37 1.87 -26.53
N GLN A 147 -4.15 0.76 -25.83
CA GLN A 147 -3.01 -0.13 -26.04
C GLN A 147 -3.26 -1.20 -27.11
N LYS A 148 -4.50 -1.34 -27.60
CA LYS A 148 -4.94 -2.38 -28.54
C LYS A 148 -4.77 -3.78 -27.97
N THR A 149 -5.05 -3.94 -26.68
CA THR A 149 -5.00 -5.23 -25.97
C THR A 149 -6.38 -5.87 -26.02
N THR A 150 -6.48 -7.03 -26.67
CA THR A 150 -7.63 -7.96 -26.67
C THR A 150 -7.17 -9.34 -26.18
N PRO A 151 -8.06 -10.29 -25.87
CA PRO A 151 -7.65 -11.65 -25.51
C PRO A 151 -6.71 -12.30 -26.54
N GLU A 152 -6.95 -12.08 -27.82
CA GLU A 152 -6.14 -12.63 -28.92
C GLU A 152 -4.73 -12.01 -28.94
N THR A 153 -4.63 -10.69 -28.80
CA THR A 153 -3.31 -10.03 -28.79
C THR A 153 -2.57 -10.25 -27.48
N ALA A 154 -3.28 -10.39 -26.35
CA ALA A 154 -2.68 -10.74 -25.08
C ALA A 154 -2.07 -12.14 -25.13
N ARG A 155 -2.76 -13.09 -25.78
CA ARG A 155 -2.20 -14.41 -26.06
C ARG A 155 -0.92 -14.32 -26.94
N GLU A 156 -0.95 -13.52 -28.01
CA GLU A 156 0.24 -13.26 -28.85
C GLU A 156 1.41 -12.72 -28.02
N ALA A 157 1.15 -11.74 -27.14
CA ALA A 157 2.15 -11.16 -26.25
C ALA A 157 2.72 -12.18 -25.26
N LEU A 158 1.84 -12.96 -24.59
CA LEU A 158 2.24 -13.99 -23.62
C LEU A 158 3.05 -15.12 -24.28
N GLU A 159 2.65 -15.58 -25.47
CA GLU A 159 3.42 -16.58 -26.24
C GLU A 159 4.81 -16.05 -26.64
N ALA A 160 4.94 -14.75 -26.94
CA ALA A 160 6.22 -14.13 -27.26
C ALA A 160 7.10 -13.87 -26.03
N LEU A 161 6.49 -13.59 -24.87
CA LEU A 161 7.17 -13.35 -23.60
C LEU A 161 7.59 -14.65 -22.91
N LEU A 162 6.86 -15.74 -23.10
CA LEU A 162 7.11 -16.99 -22.39
C LEU A 162 8.55 -17.50 -22.51
N PRO A 163 9.19 -17.54 -23.71
CA PRO A 163 10.59 -17.97 -23.81
C PRO A 163 11.55 -17.04 -23.09
N LEU A 164 11.28 -15.73 -23.08
CA LEU A 164 12.11 -14.73 -22.42
C LEU A 164 12.02 -14.84 -20.90
N LEU A 165 10.80 -14.96 -20.37
CA LEU A 165 10.53 -15.05 -18.93
C LEU A 165 10.83 -16.45 -18.36
N SER A 166 11.02 -17.46 -19.22
CA SER A 166 11.46 -18.79 -18.80
C SER A 166 12.98 -18.96 -18.85
N ASP A 167 13.73 -17.94 -19.25
CA ASP A 167 15.20 -17.99 -19.29
C ASP A 167 15.77 -17.86 -17.88
N GLU A 168 16.38 -18.93 -17.36
CA GLU A 168 16.99 -18.96 -16.02
C GLU A 168 18.17 -17.99 -15.88
N SER A 169 18.72 -17.47 -16.99
CA SER A 169 19.77 -16.45 -16.95
C SER A 169 19.24 -15.03 -16.72
N LEU A 170 17.92 -14.82 -16.84
CA LEU A 170 17.28 -13.55 -16.56
C LEU A 170 17.20 -13.31 -15.05
N ASP A 171 17.81 -12.23 -14.57
CA ASP A 171 17.81 -11.89 -13.15
C ASP A 171 16.46 -11.27 -12.73
N PHE A 172 15.60 -12.10 -12.10
CA PHE A 172 14.33 -11.66 -11.53
C PHE A 172 14.46 -10.86 -10.23
N SER A 173 15.65 -10.76 -9.65
CA SER A 173 15.89 -9.92 -8.47
C SER A 173 16.08 -8.44 -8.82
N ASP A 174 16.35 -8.12 -10.09
CA ASP A 174 16.42 -6.76 -10.61
C ASP A 174 15.23 -6.43 -11.53
N ARG A 175 14.37 -5.53 -11.05
CA ARG A 175 13.22 -5.02 -11.81
C ARG A 175 13.63 -4.45 -13.17
N ASP A 176 14.73 -3.71 -13.23
CA ASP A 176 15.12 -3.01 -14.44
C ASP A 176 15.60 -3.98 -15.52
N THR A 177 16.30 -5.04 -15.13
CA THR A 177 16.66 -6.15 -16.02
C THR A 177 15.42 -6.80 -16.65
N VAL A 178 14.43 -7.19 -15.85
CA VAL A 178 13.17 -7.80 -16.37
C VAL A 178 12.41 -6.81 -17.25
N PHE A 179 12.28 -5.55 -16.82
CA PHE A 179 11.58 -4.50 -17.58
C PHE A 179 12.25 -4.24 -18.93
N ASN A 180 13.57 -4.08 -18.95
CA ASN A 180 14.32 -3.81 -20.18
C ASN A 180 14.26 -4.98 -21.15
N ALA A 181 14.29 -6.22 -20.65
CA ALA A 181 14.11 -7.42 -21.46
C ALA A 181 12.74 -7.45 -22.15
N CYS A 182 11.66 -7.22 -21.38
CA CYS A 182 10.30 -7.17 -21.94
C CYS A 182 10.15 -6.03 -22.95
N LYS A 183 10.70 -4.84 -22.63
CA LYS A 183 10.69 -3.69 -23.53
C LYS A 183 11.43 -3.98 -24.84
N ALA A 184 12.61 -4.57 -24.78
CA ALA A 184 13.37 -4.95 -25.97
C ALA A 184 12.58 -5.95 -26.83
N LYS A 185 11.85 -6.89 -26.21
CA LYS A 185 10.97 -7.81 -26.93
C LYS A 185 9.81 -7.10 -27.63
N ALA A 186 9.20 -6.10 -26.99
CA ALA A 186 8.18 -5.28 -27.62
C ALA A 186 8.71 -4.51 -28.84
N GLU A 187 9.93 -3.95 -28.74
CA GLU A 187 10.60 -3.26 -29.84
C GLU A 187 10.90 -4.20 -31.02
N GLU A 188 11.39 -5.42 -30.76
CA GLU A 188 11.61 -6.47 -31.77
C GLU A 188 10.33 -6.80 -32.55
N LEU A 189 9.19 -6.86 -31.86
CA LEU A 189 7.88 -7.12 -32.45
C LEU A 189 7.25 -5.88 -33.13
N GLY A 190 7.91 -4.72 -33.06
CA GLY A 190 7.36 -3.45 -33.56
C GLY A 190 6.11 -2.98 -32.79
N LYS A 191 5.96 -3.41 -31.53
CA LYS A 191 4.82 -3.09 -30.66
C LYS A 191 5.22 -2.03 -29.62
N LYS A 192 4.22 -1.40 -29.00
CA LYS A 192 4.44 -0.46 -27.90
C LYS A 192 4.65 -1.23 -26.60
N ASN A 193 5.40 -0.66 -25.66
CA ASN A 193 5.58 -1.24 -24.33
C ASN A 193 4.29 -1.53 -23.57
N GLY A 194 3.21 -0.76 -23.80
CA GLY A 194 1.92 -1.00 -23.13
C GLY A 194 1.04 -2.04 -23.81
N TRP A 195 1.45 -2.55 -24.98
CA TRP A 195 0.79 -3.67 -25.66
C TRP A 195 1.27 -5.02 -25.10
N LEU A 196 2.55 -5.07 -24.71
CA LEU A 196 3.25 -6.21 -24.15
C LEU A 196 3.16 -6.18 -22.62
#